data_AF-A0A7X7FQS9-F1
#
_entry.id   AF-A0A7X7FQS9-F1
#
_cell.length_a   1.000
_cell.length_b   1.000
_cell.length_c   1.000
_cell.angle_alpha   90.00
_cell.angle_beta   90.00
_cell.angle_gamma   90.00
#
_symmetry.space_group_name_H-M   'P 1'
#
loop_
_entity.id
_entity.type
_entity.pdbx_description
1 polymer ?
#
loop_
_entity_poly.entity_id
_entity_poly.type
_entity_poly.pdbx_seq_one_letter_code
_entity_poly.pdbx_strand_id
1 'polypeptide(L)'
;NCLGVGLDLGSVTPAWAAPGQVIGIGIKPVAEGQIDMTGLPPGTYKLVLTVPENANNVVPPLFVPGDPGGFAVEAEQVIGDEVLFYYDFHPDPLPVTPVAWKSIGVHGPCGELAIDLDPTDTAATTEPRMCGLEKLAVVFDGDLYEALYQPGGVAITGPGLTLVAESIATTNSLNDTLVLTLAGKIDRTCYTIDVNNVCVLSPYADPTCNVATLIGDVNNNQCVNTIDVTMIKASMGMPPCSRPRADLNCSGTVNTIDMALAKSRIILPSCITCP
;
A
#
# COMPACT_ATOMS: atom_id res chain seq x y z
N ASN A 1 -11.62 36.45 -4.91
CA ASN A 1 -12.86 36.86 -5.60
C ASN A 1 -13.84 35.70 -5.57
N CYS A 2 -14.67 35.60 -4.53
CA CYS A 2 -15.76 34.62 -4.49
C CYS A 2 -17.05 35.41 -4.24
N LEU A 3 -17.76 35.71 -5.33
CA LEU A 3 -19.12 36.24 -5.30
C LEU A 3 -20.06 35.04 -5.11
N GLY A 4 -20.63 34.89 -3.91
CA GLY A 4 -21.74 33.96 -3.68
C GLY A 4 -23.02 34.55 -4.27
N VAL A 5 -23.70 33.78 -5.11
CA VAL A 5 -24.99 34.13 -5.71
C VAL A 5 -26.08 33.78 -4.69
N GLY A 6 -26.83 34.78 -4.22
CA GLY A 6 -27.94 34.57 -3.30
C GLY A 6 -29.12 33.84 -3.96
N LEU A 7 -29.70 32.89 -3.25
CA LEU A 7 -30.97 32.26 -3.60
C LEU A 7 -32.13 33.26 -3.52
N ASP A 8 -33.09 33.10 -4.44
CA ASP A 8 -34.30 33.90 -4.52
C ASP A 8 -35.14 33.75 -3.23
N LEU A 9 -35.56 34.88 -2.66
CA LEU A 9 -36.29 35.05 -1.38
C LEU A 9 -37.69 34.40 -1.36
N GLY A 10 -38.04 33.62 -2.37
CA GLY A 10 -39.38 33.08 -2.59
C GLY A 10 -39.73 31.78 -1.87
N SER A 11 -38.79 31.04 -1.27
CA SER A 11 -39.06 29.63 -0.90
C SER A 11 -39.10 29.29 0.60
N VAL A 12 -38.87 30.23 1.52
CA VAL A 12 -38.96 29.95 2.96
C VAL A 12 -39.63 31.07 3.73
N THR A 13 -40.96 31.10 3.68
CA THR A 13 -41.77 31.81 4.68
C THR A 13 -42.23 30.80 5.74
N PRO A 14 -41.71 30.85 6.98
CA PRO A 14 -42.26 30.04 8.06
C PRO A 14 -43.71 30.46 8.32
N ALA A 15 -44.62 29.49 8.46
CA ALA A 15 -46.07 29.69 8.55
C ALA A 15 -46.58 30.47 9.79
N TRP A 16 -45.68 31.05 10.59
CA TRP A 16 -45.96 31.74 11.86
C TRP A 16 -45.56 33.22 11.88
N ALA A 17 -45.03 33.79 10.78
CA ALA A 17 -44.62 35.19 10.74
C ALA A 17 -45.74 36.11 10.25
N ALA A 18 -46.07 37.14 11.03
CA ALA A 18 -47.01 38.18 10.63
C ALA A 18 -46.38 39.13 9.59
N PRO A 19 -47.18 39.77 8.71
CA PRO A 19 -46.68 40.72 7.72
C PRO A 19 -45.95 41.88 8.40
N GLY A 20 -44.67 42.09 8.04
CA GLY A 20 -43.85 43.19 8.56
C GLY A 20 -42.92 42.85 9.73
N GLN A 21 -42.84 41.59 10.17
CA GLN A 21 -41.77 41.16 11.08
C GLN A 21 -40.48 40.82 10.34
N VAL A 22 -39.36 41.37 10.81
CA VAL A 22 -38.01 40.93 10.44
C VAL A 22 -37.76 39.60 11.11
N ILE A 23 -37.68 38.53 10.32
CA ILE A 23 -37.23 37.23 10.81
C ILE A 23 -35.71 37.26 10.71
N GLY A 24 -35.03 37.29 11.85
CA GLY A 24 -33.59 37.01 11.87
C GLY A 24 -33.38 35.62 11.27
N ILE A 25 -32.67 35.53 10.16
CA ILE A 25 -32.10 34.26 9.71
C ILE A 25 -31.34 33.73 10.91
N GLY A 26 -31.71 32.53 11.34
CA GLY A 26 -31.60 32.07 12.73
C GLY A 26 -30.25 32.33 13.41
N ILE A 27 -30.30 32.28 14.73
CA ILE A 27 -29.23 32.23 15.74
C ILE A 27 -28.10 31.19 15.51
N LYS A 28 -27.89 30.73 14.28
CA LYS A 28 -26.80 29.85 13.87
C LYS A 28 -26.18 30.42 12.59
N PRO A 29 -24.85 30.51 12.49
CA PRO A 29 -24.21 30.99 11.28
C PRO A 29 -24.58 30.07 10.11
N VAL A 30 -25.32 30.61 9.14
CA VAL A 30 -25.48 29.99 7.82
C VAL A 30 -24.30 30.48 6.98
N ALA A 31 -23.17 29.79 7.06
CA ALA A 31 -22.06 30.00 6.17
C ALA A 31 -22.35 29.27 4.85
N GLU A 32 -23.03 29.92 3.90
CA GLU A 32 -23.06 29.45 2.51
C GLU A 32 -21.81 29.97 1.79
N GLY A 33 -20.81 29.10 1.68
CA GLY A 33 -19.56 29.36 0.96
C GLY A 33 -18.74 28.07 0.85
N GLN A 34 -17.95 27.93 -0.22
CA GLN A 34 -16.98 26.83 -0.34
C GLN A 34 -15.72 27.20 0.48
N ILE A 35 -15.28 26.29 1.34
CA ILE A 35 -13.99 26.40 2.04
C ILE A 35 -12.95 25.73 1.15
N ASP A 36 -11.91 26.47 0.76
CA ASP A 36 -10.75 25.89 0.06
C ASP A 36 -9.86 25.18 1.08
N MET A 37 -9.74 23.86 0.90
CA MET A 37 -8.98 22.97 1.79
C MET A 37 -7.63 22.57 1.21
N THR A 38 -7.22 23.13 0.06
CA THR A 38 -5.96 22.73 -0.61
C THR A 38 -4.74 22.97 0.28
N GLY A 39 -3.89 21.95 0.38
CA GLY A 39 -2.64 22.00 1.15
C GLY A 39 -2.79 21.79 2.66
N LEU A 40 -4.00 21.55 3.18
CA LEU A 40 -4.19 21.18 4.59
C LEU A 40 -3.89 19.68 4.78
N PRO A 41 -3.04 19.28 5.75
CA PRO A 41 -2.82 17.88 6.08
C PRO A 41 -4.08 17.23 6.71
N PRO A 42 -4.21 15.90 6.73
CA PRO A 42 -5.29 15.23 7.46
C PRO A 42 -5.31 15.63 8.94
N GLY A 43 -6.50 15.87 9.49
CA GLY A 43 -6.61 16.27 10.89
C GLY A 43 -7.99 16.78 11.31
N THR A 44 -8.11 17.05 12.61
CA THR A 44 -9.29 17.73 13.17
C THR A 44 -9.07 19.23 13.07
N TYR A 45 -9.96 19.91 12.37
CA TYR A 45 -9.91 21.35 12.19
C TYR A 45 -11.07 22.01 12.94
N LYS A 46 -10.76 23.16 13.54
CA LYS A 46 -11.74 24.04 14.18
C LYS A 46 -11.96 25.23 13.27
N LEU A 47 -13.15 25.34 12.68
CA LEU A 47 -13.53 26.58 12.01
C LEU A 47 -13.88 27.61 13.09
N VAL A 48 -13.03 28.63 13.22
CA VAL A 48 -13.29 29.78 14.09
C VAL A 48 -13.82 30.91 13.24
N LEU A 49 -15.12 31.19 13.35
CA LEU A 49 -15.70 32.40 12.79
C LEU A 49 -15.29 33.57 13.69
N THR A 50 -14.15 34.19 13.38
CA THR A 50 -13.78 35.46 14.01
C THR A 50 -14.64 36.56 13.41
N VAL A 51 -15.49 37.18 14.22
CA VAL A 51 -16.09 38.47 13.89
C VAL A 51 -15.06 39.52 14.31
N PRO A 52 -14.33 40.20 13.40
CA PRO A 52 -13.54 41.36 13.79
C PRO A 52 -14.45 42.35 14.54
N GLU A 53 -13.89 43.18 15.41
CA GLU A 53 -14.64 44.21 16.17
C GLU A 53 -15.52 45.10 15.29
N ASN A 54 -15.31 45.10 13.96
CA ASN A 54 -16.02 45.88 12.95
C ASN A 54 -16.78 45.03 11.89
N ALA A 55 -17.03 43.74 12.12
CA ALA A 55 -17.70 42.88 11.14
C ALA A 55 -19.22 42.81 11.36
N ASN A 56 -19.97 43.09 10.29
CA ASN A 56 -21.41 43.26 10.32
C ASN A 56 -22.11 42.22 9.41
N ASN A 57 -22.72 41.19 9.99
CA ASN A 57 -23.37 40.09 9.26
C ASN A 57 -24.91 40.15 9.24
N VAL A 58 -25.52 41.31 9.43
CA VAL A 58 -27.00 41.44 9.39
C VAL A 58 -27.44 42.56 8.45
N VAL A 59 -28.38 42.22 7.56
CA VAL A 59 -29.03 43.16 6.62
C VAL A 59 -30.20 43.85 7.34
N PRO A 60 -30.24 45.20 7.41
CA PRO A 60 -31.35 45.90 8.06
C PRO A 60 -32.66 45.83 7.25
N PRO A 61 -33.82 45.95 7.90
CA PRO A 61 -35.16 45.84 7.28
C PRO A 61 -35.47 46.80 6.12
N LEU A 62 -34.68 47.86 5.95
CA LEU A 62 -34.85 48.89 4.91
C LEU A 62 -33.73 48.87 3.87
N PHE A 63 -33.00 47.76 3.74
CA PHE A 63 -31.96 47.62 2.74
C PHE A 63 -32.54 47.77 1.33
N VAL A 64 -32.12 48.82 0.62
CA VAL A 64 -32.36 49.01 -0.81
C VAL A 64 -31.08 48.59 -1.53
N PRO A 65 -31.12 47.61 -2.46
CA PRO A 65 -29.94 47.22 -3.22
C PRO A 65 -29.38 48.41 -4.01
N GLY A 66 -28.18 48.89 -3.65
CA GLY A 66 -27.44 49.91 -4.42
C GLY A 66 -26.86 51.09 -3.65
N ASP A 67 -27.18 51.28 -2.36
CA ASP A 67 -26.65 52.43 -1.60
C ASP A 67 -25.21 52.22 -1.08
N PRO A 68 -24.28 53.16 -1.33
CA PRO A 68 -22.93 53.13 -0.78
C PRO A 68 -22.94 53.28 0.75
N GLY A 69 -22.37 52.32 1.48
CA GLY A 69 -22.23 52.38 2.95
C GLY A 69 -23.28 51.58 3.76
N GLY A 70 -24.13 50.79 3.10
CA GLY A 70 -25.19 49.98 3.73
C GLY A 70 -24.73 48.74 4.53
N PHE A 71 -23.57 48.79 5.19
CA PHE A 71 -23.10 47.78 6.14
C PHE A 71 -22.41 48.53 7.31
N ALA A 72 -22.89 48.63 8.55
CA ALA A 72 -24.09 48.21 9.25
C ALA A 72 -24.09 48.82 10.67
N VAL A 73 -24.84 48.24 11.63
CA VAL A 73 -24.87 48.62 13.06
C VAL A 73 -24.41 47.43 13.92
N GLU A 74 -23.69 47.70 15.02
CA GLU A 74 -23.16 46.71 15.96
C GLU A 74 -24.27 45.80 16.55
N ALA A 75 -24.01 44.49 16.57
CA ALA A 75 -24.84 43.51 17.27
C ALA A 75 -24.35 43.33 18.71
N GLU A 76 -25.23 43.54 19.68
CA GLU A 76 -24.97 43.30 21.09
C GLU A 76 -24.87 41.78 21.34
N GLN A 77 -23.63 41.30 21.52
CA GLN A 77 -23.20 39.91 21.75
C GLN A 77 -23.53 38.87 20.66
N VAL A 78 -22.54 38.59 19.81
CA VAL A 78 -22.43 37.32 19.07
C VAL A 78 -21.65 36.34 19.94
N ILE A 79 -22.31 35.31 20.48
CA ILE A 79 -21.63 34.13 21.02
C ILE A 79 -21.12 33.35 19.81
N GLY A 80 -19.80 33.21 19.66
CA GLY A 80 -19.20 32.49 18.53
C GLY A 80 -19.59 31.01 18.56
N ASP A 81 -20.27 30.53 17.53
CA ASP A 81 -20.51 29.11 17.32
C ASP A 81 -19.24 28.44 16.77
N GLU A 82 -18.86 27.31 17.36
CA GLU A 82 -17.71 26.51 16.92
C GLU A 82 -18.21 25.37 16.04
N VAL A 83 -17.61 25.21 14.85
CA VAL A 83 -17.81 24.03 14.01
C VAL A 83 -16.52 23.22 14.00
N LEU A 84 -16.58 22.06 14.66
CA LEU A 84 -15.55 21.04 14.57
C LEU A 84 -15.84 20.15 13.37
N PHE A 85 -14.85 19.97 12.50
CA PHE A 85 -14.96 19.04 11.39
C PHE A 85 -13.65 18.27 11.24
N TYR A 86 -13.76 17.03 10.79
CA TYR A 86 -12.62 16.18 10.47
C TYR A 86 -12.38 16.26 8.96
N TYR A 87 -11.19 16.68 8.56
CA TYR A 87 -10.76 16.64 7.17
C TYR A 87 -9.84 15.45 7.01
N ASP A 88 -10.34 14.43 6.33
CA ASP A 88 -9.51 13.36 5.82
C ASP A 88 -9.24 13.67 4.35
N PHE A 89 -7.99 13.94 4.01
CA PHE A 89 -7.59 13.87 2.60
C PHE A 89 -7.53 12.39 2.27
N HIS A 90 -8.63 11.84 1.78
CA HIS A 90 -8.60 10.56 1.10
C HIS A 90 -8.34 10.89 -0.37
N PRO A 91 -7.09 10.85 -0.88
CA PRO A 91 -6.96 10.65 -2.31
C PRO A 91 -7.70 9.34 -2.58
N ASP A 92 -8.50 9.29 -3.65
CA ASP A 92 -8.94 8.01 -4.17
C ASP A 92 -7.70 7.10 -4.19
N PRO A 93 -7.75 5.90 -3.59
CA PRO A 93 -6.57 5.07 -3.47
C PRO A 93 -5.96 4.89 -4.85
N LEU A 94 -4.66 5.19 -4.98
CA LEU A 94 -3.97 4.97 -6.24
C LEU A 94 -3.65 3.48 -6.34
N PRO A 95 -4.36 2.70 -7.17
CA PRO A 95 -4.20 1.27 -7.16
C PRO A 95 -2.85 0.87 -7.73
N VAL A 96 -2.21 -0.13 -7.13
CA VAL A 96 -0.90 -0.62 -7.55
C VAL A 96 -0.95 -2.07 -8.03
N THR A 97 0.09 -2.51 -8.72
CA THR A 97 0.26 -3.85 -9.26
C THR A 97 1.58 -4.44 -8.78
N PRO A 98 1.60 -5.69 -8.27
CA PRO A 98 2.85 -6.43 -8.09
C PRO A 98 3.51 -6.67 -9.46
N VAL A 99 4.73 -6.17 -9.64
CA VAL A 99 5.46 -6.27 -10.91
C VAL A 99 6.70 -7.16 -10.85
N ALA A 100 7.21 -7.46 -9.66
CA ALA A 100 8.30 -8.42 -9.49
C ALA A 100 8.24 -9.10 -8.14
N TRP A 101 8.57 -10.40 -8.13
CA TRP A 101 8.63 -11.22 -6.93
C TRP A 101 10.03 -11.80 -6.81
N LYS A 102 10.60 -11.75 -5.60
CA LYS A 102 11.98 -12.18 -5.37
C LYS A 102 12.10 -12.97 -4.09
N SER A 103 12.73 -14.14 -4.18
CA SER A 103 13.20 -14.86 -3.01
C SER A 103 14.65 -14.46 -2.72
N ILE A 104 14.91 -13.98 -1.51
CA ILE A 104 16.20 -13.45 -1.09
C ILE A 104 16.83 -14.41 -0.09
N GLY A 105 18.10 -14.75 -0.33
CA GLY A 105 18.93 -15.55 0.57
C GLY A 105 20.23 -14.83 0.90
N VAL A 106 20.77 -15.09 2.09
CA VAL A 106 22.05 -14.49 2.52
C VAL A 106 23.20 -15.48 2.25
N HIS A 107 24.10 -15.10 1.34
CA HIS A 107 25.19 -15.93 0.82
C HIS A 107 26.53 -15.59 1.49
N GLY A 108 26.63 -15.79 2.80
CA GLY A 108 27.86 -15.51 3.57
C GLY A 108 28.45 -14.12 3.22
N PRO A 109 29.72 -14.02 2.79
CA PRO A 109 30.35 -12.76 2.39
C PRO A 109 29.73 -12.04 1.20
N CYS A 110 28.93 -12.72 0.36
CA CYS A 110 28.26 -12.10 -0.80
C CYS A 110 27.01 -11.31 -0.40
N GLY A 111 26.55 -11.41 0.85
CA GLY A 111 25.36 -10.70 1.32
C GLY A 111 24.07 -11.26 0.73
N GLU A 112 23.05 -10.41 0.61
CA GLU A 112 21.75 -10.79 0.07
C GLU A 112 21.79 -10.94 -1.45
N LEU A 113 21.42 -12.13 -1.93
CA LEU A 113 21.21 -12.40 -3.35
C LEU A 113 19.77 -12.83 -3.59
N ALA A 114 19.14 -12.21 -4.57
CA ALA A 114 17.80 -12.51 -5.01
C ALA A 114 17.80 -13.53 -6.15
N ILE A 115 16.75 -14.35 -6.20
CA ILE A 115 16.29 -15.01 -7.42
C ILE A 115 14.91 -14.46 -7.74
N ASP A 116 14.62 -14.28 -9.02
CA ASP A 116 13.29 -13.87 -9.46
C ASP A 116 12.34 -15.08 -9.34
N LEU A 117 11.14 -14.80 -8.87
CA LEU A 117 10.00 -15.70 -8.88
C LEU A 117 9.05 -15.21 -9.97
N ASP A 118 8.60 -16.12 -10.83
CA ASP A 118 7.66 -15.80 -11.89
C ASP A 118 6.23 -16.15 -11.43
N PRO A 119 5.39 -15.14 -11.09
CA PRO A 119 3.99 -15.39 -10.75
C PRO A 119 3.14 -15.75 -11.98
N THR A 120 3.63 -15.48 -13.20
CA THR A 120 2.88 -15.72 -14.44
C THR A 120 3.10 -17.11 -15.02
N ASP A 121 4.10 -17.83 -14.53
CA ASP A 121 4.34 -19.21 -14.92
C ASP A 121 3.22 -20.11 -14.37
N THR A 122 2.71 -20.97 -15.26
CA THR A 122 1.79 -22.05 -14.89
C THR A 122 2.38 -23.02 -13.88
N ALA A 123 3.71 -23.11 -13.82
CA ALA A 123 4.46 -23.89 -12.86
C ALA A 123 5.09 -22.98 -11.80
N ALA A 124 4.93 -23.32 -10.52
CA ALA A 124 5.59 -22.60 -9.44
C ALA A 124 7.11 -22.52 -9.67
N THR A 125 7.68 -21.31 -9.53
CA THR A 125 9.14 -21.13 -9.56
C THR A 125 9.75 -21.80 -8.34
N THR A 126 10.83 -22.53 -8.55
CA THR A 126 11.55 -23.22 -7.48
C THR A 126 12.61 -22.33 -6.82
N GLU A 127 12.63 -22.38 -5.51
CA GLU A 127 13.69 -21.91 -4.63
C GLU A 127 14.59 -23.11 -4.25
N PRO A 128 15.79 -23.21 -4.84
CA PRO A 128 16.67 -24.35 -4.61
C PRO A 128 17.55 -24.22 -3.37
N ARG A 129 17.62 -23.04 -2.74
CA ARG A 129 18.60 -22.77 -1.69
C ARG A 129 18.04 -23.05 -0.31
N MET A 130 18.89 -23.51 0.60
CA MET A 130 18.53 -23.71 2.01
C MET A 130 18.26 -22.40 2.75
N CYS A 131 18.86 -21.28 2.33
CA CYS A 131 18.60 -19.96 2.90
C CYS A 131 17.49 -19.20 2.17
N GLY A 132 16.97 -19.74 1.06
CA GLY A 132 15.93 -19.09 0.28
C GLY A 132 14.59 -19.10 1.00
N LEU A 133 13.66 -18.23 0.58
CA LEU A 133 12.32 -18.08 1.15
C LEU A 133 12.29 -17.80 2.66
N GLU A 134 13.38 -17.24 3.22
CA GLU A 134 13.41 -16.62 4.56
C GLU A 134 13.15 -15.12 4.48
N LYS A 135 13.45 -14.53 3.32
CA LYS A 135 13.10 -13.16 2.97
C LYS A 135 12.49 -13.17 1.57
N LEU A 136 11.34 -12.54 1.41
CA LEU A 136 10.66 -12.37 0.13
C LEU A 136 10.43 -10.89 -0.12
N ALA A 137 10.65 -10.44 -1.35
CA ALA A 137 10.40 -9.06 -1.76
C ALA A 137 9.40 -9.02 -2.91
N VAL A 138 8.34 -8.24 -2.74
CA VAL A 138 7.33 -7.94 -3.77
C VAL A 138 7.47 -6.49 -4.16
N VAL A 139 7.81 -6.23 -5.40
CA VAL A 139 7.92 -4.87 -5.95
C VAL A 139 6.58 -4.48 -6.55
N PHE A 140 6.09 -3.31 -6.17
CA PHE A 140 4.89 -2.68 -6.72
C PHE A 140 5.28 -1.55 -7.68
N ASP A 141 4.39 -1.22 -8.61
CA ASP A 141 4.55 -0.12 -9.59
C ASP A 141 4.06 1.25 -9.09
N GLY A 142 3.92 1.41 -7.78
CA GLY A 142 3.56 2.67 -7.15
C GLY A 142 3.84 2.70 -5.65
N ASP A 143 3.34 3.74 -5.00
CA ASP A 143 3.46 3.98 -3.57
C ASP A 143 2.40 3.18 -2.79
N LEU A 144 2.85 2.34 -1.86
CA LEU A 144 1.97 1.49 -1.06
C LEU A 144 1.14 2.30 -0.03
N TYR A 145 1.63 3.45 0.43
CA TYR A 145 0.86 4.32 1.33
C TYR A 145 -0.31 4.99 0.59
N GLU A 146 -0.10 5.45 -0.64
CA GLU A 146 -1.18 6.00 -1.48
C GLU A 146 -2.17 4.92 -1.94
N ALA A 147 -1.74 3.65 -1.98
CA ALA A 147 -2.57 2.48 -2.21
C ALA A 147 -3.25 1.93 -0.93
N LEU A 148 -3.21 2.66 0.20
CA LEU A 148 -3.80 2.24 1.48
C LEU A 148 -3.23 0.92 2.01
N TYR A 149 -1.90 0.85 2.14
CA TYR A 149 -1.22 -0.28 2.77
C TYR A 149 -1.84 -0.70 4.11
N GLN A 150 -2.13 -1.99 4.23
CA GLN A 150 -2.69 -2.65 5.41
C GLN A 150 -1.72 -3.73 5.90
N PRO A 151 -1.01 -3.46 7.01
CA PRO A 151 -0.19 -4.47 7.65
C PRO A 151 -0.99 -5.74 8.01
N GLY A 152 -0.41 -6.92 7.83
CA GLY A 152 -1.01 -8.21 8.11
C GLY A 152 -1.94 -8.73 7.00
N GLY A 153 -1.99 -8.05 5.86
CA GLY A 153 -2.81 -8.44 4.71
C GLY A 153 -2.27 -9.62 3.89
N VAL A 154 -1.03 -10.04 4.13
CA VAL A 154 -0.40 -11.16 3.40
C VAL A 154 -0.97 -12.50 3.88
N ALA A 155 -1.44 -13.30 2.94
CA ALA A 155 -1.82 -14.69 3.18
C ALA A 155 -0.79 -15.65 2.59
N ILE A 156 -0.48 -16.72 3.32
CA ILE A 156 0.41 -17.79 2.87
C ILE A 156 -0.36 -19.10 2.93
N THR A 157 -0.48 -19.77 1.79
CA THR A 157 -1.06 -21.10 1.69
C THR A 157 0.06 -22.13 1.52
N GLY A 158 0.04 -23.17 2.36
CA GLY A 158 1.02 -24.26 2.36
C GLY A 158 1.50 -24.58 3.78
N PRO A 159 2.02 -25.79 4.04
CA PRO A 159 2.38 -26.21 5.39
C PRO A 159 3.72 -25.62 5.88
N GLY A 160 3.73 -25.17 7.13
CA GLY A 160 4.95 -24.84 7.89
C GLY A 160 5.52 -23.44 7.68
N LEU A 161 5.27 -22.80 6.54
CA LEU A 161 5.77 -21.45 6.26
C LEU A 161 4.92 -20.40 6.96
N THR A 162 5.55 -19.54 7.74
CA THR A 162 4.90 -18.49 8.52
C THR A 162 5.52 -17.13 8.25
N LEU A 163 4.68 -16.10 8.13
CA LEU A 163 5.12 -14.70 8.13
C LEU A 163 5.52 -14.31 9.55
N VAL A 164 6.77 -13.86 9.71
CA VAL A 164 7.34 -13.43 11.00
C VAL A 164 7.28 -11.91 11.13
N ALA A 165 7.57 -11.21 10.05
CA ALA A 165 7.54 -9.76 9.99
C ALA A 165 7.35 -9.29 8.55
N GLU A 166 6.87 -8.07 8.41
CA GLU A 166 6.74 -7.38 7.12
C GLU A 166 7.16 -5.93 7.29
N SER A 167 7.63 -5.33 6.22
CA SER A 167 8.04 -3.92 6.17
C SER A 167 7.99 -3.40 4.75
N ILE A 168 7.74 -2.11 4.59
CA ILE A 168 7.90 -1.43 3.30
C ILE A 168 9.34 -0.91 3.20
N ALA A 169 10.01 -1.26 2.12
CA ALA A 169 11.23 -0.61 1.67
C ALA A 169 10.87 0.29 0.48
N THR A 170 10.73 1.59 0.75
CA THR A 170 10.53 2.63 -0.26
C THR A 170 11.81 2.75 -1.08
N THR A 171 11.76 2.40 -2.36
CA THR A 171 12.94 2.59 -3.24
C THR A 171 12.90 3.94 -3.95
N ASN A 172 11.70 4.47 -4.22
CA ASN A 172 11.38 5.81 -4.70
C ASN A 172 9.83 5.95 -4.74
N SER A 173 9.30 7.13 -5.10
CA SER A 173 7.86 7.36 -5.24
C SER A 173 7.20 6.68 -6.46
N LEU A 174 7.94 5.87 -7.23
CA LEU A 174 7.45 5.14 -8.39
C LEU A 174 7.35 3.63 -8.11
N ASN A 175 8.06 3.13 -7.09
CA ASN A 175 8.13 1.71 -6.78
C ASN A 175 8.42 1.49 -5.29
N ASP A 176 7.43 0.94 -4.60
CA ASP A 176 7.61 0.39 -3.26
C ASP A 176 7.89 -1.11 -3.31
N THR A 177 8.69 -1.57 -2.34
CA THR A 177 8.93 -2.99 -2.14
C THR A 177 8.37 -3.44 -0.80
N LEU A 178 7.40 -4.33 -0.81
CA LEU A 178 6.98 -5.06 0.38
C LEU A 178 8.01 -6.15 0.66
N VAL A 179 8.65 -6.08 1.83
CA VAL A 179 9.64 -7.04 2.30
C VAL A 179 9.02 -7.89 3.38
N LEU A 180 8.97 -9.20 3.15
CA LEU A 180 8.47 -10.21 4.07
C LEU A 180 9.63 -10.99 4.67
N THR A 181 9.59 -11.18 5.98
CA THR A 181 10.47 -12.11 6.70
C THR A 181 9.66 -13.35 7.05
N LEU A 182 10.14 -14.50 6.60
CA LEU A 182 9.44 -15.77 6.66
C LEU A 182 10.26 -16.79 7.46
N ALA A 183 9.58 -17.77 8.07
CA ALA A 183 10.22 -18.87 8.77
C ALA A 183 9.47 -20.18 8.58
N GLY A 184 10.14 -21.30 8.85
CA GLY A 184 9.48 -22.61 8.90
C GLY A 184 9.28 -23.30 7.54
N LYS A 185 9.93 -22.83 6.47
CA LYS A 185 9.89 -23.50 5.16
C LYS A 185 10.23 -24.99 5.28
N ILE A 186 9.55 -25.80 4.49
CA ILE A 186 9.71 -27.26 4.44
C ILE A 186 10.16 -27.63 3.04
N ASP A 187 11.32 -28.26 2.90
CA ASP A 187 11.80 -28.74 1.61
C ASP A 187 10.76 -29.63 0.90
N ARG A 188 10.68 -29.52 -0.42
CA ARG A 188 9.71 -30.21 -1.29
C ARG A 188 8.26 -29.82 -1.04
N THR A 189 8.02 -28.56 -0.72
CA THR A 189 6.69 -28.01 -0.46
C THR A 189 6.40 -26.81 -1.36
N CYS A 190 5.18 -26.72 -1.86
CA CYS A 190 4.69 -25.57 -2.62
C CYS A 190 3.95 -24.60 -1.70
N TYR A 191 4.13 -23.32 -1.98
CA TYR A 191 3.48 -22.22 -1.29
C TYR A 191 2.84 -21.28 -2.29
N THR A 192 1.69 -20.75 -1.93
CA THR A 192 1.08 -19.60 -2.61
C THR A 192 1.19 -18.42 -1.65
N ILE A 193 1.89 -17.38 -2.09
CA ILE A 193 1.94 -16.09 -1.40
C ILE A 193 0.88 -15.20 -2.05
N ASP A 194 0.00 -14.64 -1.25
CA ASP A 194 -1.11 -13.81 -1.70
C ASP A 194 -1.05 -12.44 -1.00
N VAL A 195 -0.98 -11.38 -1.80
CA VAL A 195 -0.95 -9.98 -1.34
C VAL A 195 -2.26 -9.22 -1.60
N ASN A 196 -3.36 -9.91 -1.91
CA ASN A 196 -4.63 -9.29 -2.29
C ASN A 196 -5.19 -8.33 -1.22
N ASN A 197 -4.92 -8.57 0.06
CA ASN A 197 -5.41 -7.75 1.16
C ASN A 197 -4.34 -6.80 1.72
N VAL A 198 -3.20 -6.65 1.06
CA VAL A 198 -2.11 -5.77 1.52
C VAL A 198 -2.36 -4.32 1.17
N CYS A 199 -3.02 -4.03 0.05
CA CYS A 199 -3.30 -2.68 -0.42
C CYS A 199 -4.42 -2.73 -1.46
N VAL A 200 -4.84 -1.57 -1.96
CA VAL A 200 -5.75 -1.47 -3.10
C VAL A 200 -4.98 -1.82 -4.36
N LEU A 201 -5.35 -2.94 -4.97
CA LEU A 201 -4.74 -3.41 -6.20
C LEU A 201 -5.46 -2.90 -7.45
N SER A 202 -4.71 -2.75 -8.53
CA SER A 202 -5.29 -2.53 -9.85
C SER A 202 -6.22 -3.69 -10.25
N PRO A 203 -7.32 -3.44 -10.99
CA PRO A 203 -8.32 -4.48 -11.31
C PRO A 203 -7.82 -5.72 -12.07
N TYR A 204 -6.63 -5.63 -12.68
CA TYR A 204 -6.01 -6.70 -13.46
C TYR A 204 -4.71 -7.20 -12.85
N ALA A 205 -4.37 -6.75 -11.65
CA ALA A 205 -3.20 -7.24 -10.93
C ALA A 205 -3.40 -8.71 -10.54
N ASP A 206 -2.36 -9.52 -10.72
CA ASP A 206 -2.31 -10.83 -10.09
C ASP A 206 -1.69 -10.67 -8.68
N PRO A 207 -2.46 -10.89 -7.60
CA PRO A 207 -1.95 -10.75 -6.24
C PRO A 207 -1.15 -11.97 -5.78
N THR A 208 -1.05 -13.02 -6.59
CA THR A 208 -0.51 -14.30 -6.15
C THR A 208 0.84 -14.62 -6.78
N CYS A 209 1.67 -15.34 -6.03
CA CYS A 209 2.90 -15.93 -6.53
C CYS A 209 3.04 -17.35 -5.97
N ASN A 210 3.14 -18.32 -6.88
CA ASN A 210 3.40 -19.70 -6.55
C ASN A 210 4.91 -19.97 -6.51
N VAL A 211 5.38 -20.48 -5.37
CA VAL A 211 6.79 -20.82 -5.16
C VAL A 211 6.92 -22.23 -4.59
N ALA A 212 7.83 -22.99 -5.15
CA ALA A 212 8.21 -24.31 -4.68
C ALA A 212 9.53 -24.22 -3.92
N THR A 213 9.59 -24.74 -2.71
CA THR A 213 10.89 -25.00 -2.06
C THR A 213 11.35 -26.38 -2.49
N LEU A 214 12.45 -26.47 -3.22
CA LEU A 214 12.96 -27.73 -3.72
C LEU A 214 14.48 -27.70 -3.76
N ILE A 215 15.10 -28.09 -2.64
CA ILE A 215 16.54 -27.93 -2.47
C ILE A 215 17.29 -28.73 -3.54
N GLY A 216 18.08 -28.02 -4.34
CA GLY A 216 18.88 -28.59 -5.41
C GLY A 216 18.29 -28.51 -6.81
N ASP A 217 17.05 -28.04 -7.02
CA ASP A 217 16.50 -27.76 -8.36
C ASP A 217 17.01 -26.42 -8.92
N VAL A 218 18.27 -26.44 -9.35
CA VAL A 218 18.95 -25.21 -9.79
C VAL A 218 18.48 -24.73 -11.15
N ASN A 219 17.83 -25.58 -11.94
CA ASN A 219 17.40 -25.29 -13.30
C ASN A 219 15.92 -24.92 -13.43
N ASN A 220 15.17 -24.95 -12.34
CA ASN A 220 13.77 -24.55 -12.28
C ASN A 220 12.83 -25.43 -13.10
N ASN A 221 13.05 -26.75 -13.10
CA ASN A 221 12.18 -27.70 -13.80
C ASN A 221 11.29 -28.54 -12.87
N GLN A 222 11.24 -28.17 -11.59
CA GLN A 222 10.50 -28.84 -10.51
C GLN A 222 10.98 -30.26 -10.22
N CYS A 223 12.20 -30.63 -10.63
CA CYS A 223 12.77 -31.97 -10.46
C CYS A 223 14.24 -31.93 -10.04
N VAL A 224 14.58 -32.52 -8.88
CA VAL A 224 15.99 -32.67 -8.47
C VAL A 224 16.57 -33.95 -9.05
N ASN A 225 17.51 -33.81 -9.98
CA ASN A 225 18.17 -34.95 -10.61
C ASN A 225 19.64 -34.65 -10.99
N THR A 226 20.25 -35.54 -11.78
CA THR A 226 21.67 -35.42 -12.16
C THR A 226 21.97 -34.23 -13.07
N ILE A 227 20.98 -33.66 -13.73
CA ILE A 227 21.11 -32.43 -14.53
C ILE A 227 21.47 -31.26 -13.60
N ASP A 228 20.81 -31.13 -12.46
CA ASP A 228 21.08 -30.08 -11.48
C ASP A 228 22.49 -30.16 -10.92
N VAL A 229 22.89 -31.37 -10.55
CA VAL A 229 24.26 -31.67 -10.09
C VAL A 229 25.29 -31.25 -11.14
N THR A 230 24.98 -31.45 -12.44
CA THR A 230 25.85 -31.06 -13.54
C THR A 230 25.93 -29.54 -13.69
N MET A 231 24.82 -28.82 -13.48
CA MET A 231 24.78 -27.35 -13.51
C MET A 231 25.51 -26.71 -12.33
N ILE A 232 25.42 -27.29 -11.14
CA ILE A 232 26.23 -26.88 -9.98
C ILE A 232 27.71 -27.09 -10.27
N LYS A 233 28.08 -28.27 -10.83
CA LYS A 233 29.45 -28.56 -11.24
C LYS A 233 29.98 -27.55 -12.25
N ALA A 234 29.16 -27.16 -13.22
CA ALA A 234 29.50 -26.10 -14.19
C ALA A 234 29.58 -24.69 -13.58
N SER A 235 29.16 -24.54 -12.32
CA SER A 235 29.16 -23.28 -11.57
C SER A 235 30.23 -23.22 -10.47
N MET A 236 30.94 -24.33 -10.22
CA MET A 236 31.98 -24.39 -9.20
C MET A 236 33.12 -23.40 -9.45
N GLY A 237 33.52 -22.70 -8.39
CA GLY A 237 34.58 -21.70 -8.46
C GLY A 237 34.16 -20.34 -9.05
N MET A 238 32.91 -20.21 -9.52
CA MET A 238 32.34 -18.91 -9.85
C MET A 238 31.74 -18.24 -8.60
N PRO A 239 31.78 -16.90 -8.52
CA PRO A 239 31.20 -16.19 -7.39
C PRO A 239 29.66 -16.33 -7.42
N PRO A 240 29.00 -16.59 -6.27
CA PRO A 240 27.55 -16.77 -6.20
C PRO A 240 26.75 -15.57 -6.70
N CYS A 241 27.31 -14.36 -6.66
CA CYS A 241 26.64 -13.16 -7.20
C CYS A 241 26.24 -13.29 -8.68
N SER A 242 26.88 -14.19 -9.43
CA SER A 242 26.52 -14.49 -10.82
C SER A 242 25.58 -15.68 -10.97
N ARG A 243 25.50 -16.56 -9.96
CA ARG A 243 24.74 -17.82 -9.97
C ARG A 243 24.20 -18.18 -8.58
N PRO A 244 23.29 -17.36 -8.01
CA PRO A 244 22.80 -17.56 -6.65
C PRO A 244 22.12 -18.92 -6.47
N ARG A 245 21.42 -19.42 -7.49
CA ARG A 245 20.76 -20.74 -7.48
C ARG A 245 21.70 -21.91 -7.23
N ALA A 246 23.01 -21.79 -7.51
CA ALA A 246 23.97 -22.89 -7.38
C ALA A 246 24.67 -22.98 -6.02
N ASP A 247 24.62 -21.92 -5.21
CA ASP A 247 25.13 -21.89 -3.83
C ASP A 247 24.00 -22.30 -2.89
N LEU A 248 23.76 -23.61 -2.81
CA LEU A 248 22.61 -24.21 -2.16
C LEU A 248 22.66 -24.05 -0.64
N ASN A 249 23.86 -24.09 -0.06
CA ASN A 249 24.05 -23.87 1.36
C ASN A 249 24.26 -22.39 1.74
N CYS A 250 24.27 -21.51 0.74
CA CYS A 250 24.41 -20.08 0.89
C CYS A 250 25.69 -19.69 1.66
N SER A 251 26.78 -20.41 1.39
CA SER A 251 28.05 -20.16 2.04
C SER A 251 28.79 -18.94 1.49
N GLY A 252 28.37 -18.43 0.32
CA GLY A 252 29.14 -17.46 -0.45
C GLY A 252 30.14 -18.11 -1.41
N THR A 253 30.13 -19.44 -1.55
CA THR A 253 30.97 -20.15 -2.53
C THR A 253 30.25 -21.36 -3.12
N VAL A 254 30.27 -21.51 -4.45
CA VAL A 254 29.77 -22.74 -5.10
C VAL A 254 30.88 -23.79 -5.16
N ASN A 255 30.72 -24.91 -4.46
CA ASN A 255 31.73 -25.95 -4.37
C ASN A 255 31.14 -27.38 -4.25
N THR A 256 31.96 -28.35 -3.85
CA THR A 256 31.55 -29.75 -3.73
C THR A 256 30.52 -30.01 -2.63
N ILE A 257 30.36 -29.09 -1.67
CA ILE A 257 29.34 -29.16 -0.62
C ILE A 257 27.96 -28.95 -1.25
N ASP A 258 27.78 -27.97 -2.13
CA ASP A 258 26.53 -27.76 -2.87
C ASP A 258 26.20 -28.96 -3.75
N MET A 259 27.21 -29.50 -4.43
CA MET A 259 27.04 -30.70 -5.24
C MET A 259 26.60 -31.91 -4.39
N ALA A 260 27.19 -32.08 -3.21
CA ALA A 260 26.80 -33.16 -2.28
C ALA A 260 25.38 -32.95 -1.74
N LEU A 261 24.99 -31.70 -1.49
CA LEU A 261 23.64 -31.35 -1.06
C LEU A 261 22.60 -31.64 -2.16
N ALA A 262 22.82 -31.23 -3.41
CA ALA A 262 21.92 -31.60 -4.51
C ALA A 262 21.80 -33.12 -4.66
N LYS A 263 22.93 -33.84 -4.60
CA LYS A 263 22.95 -35.31 -4.69
C LYS A 263 22.15 -35.99 -3.58
N SER A 264 22.20 -35.47 -2.35
CA SER A 264 21.43 -36.04 -1.24
C SER A 264 19.93 -35.79 -1.34
N ARG A 265 19.50 -34.90 -2.24
CA ARG A 265 18.09 -34.57 -2.52
C ARG A 265 17.53 -35.25 -3.76
N ILE A 266 18.33 -36.01 -4.50
CA ILE A 266 17.85 -36.90 -5.56
C ILE A 266 17.14 -38.10 -4.91
N ILE A 267 15.83 -38.00 -4.80
CA ILE A 267 14.95 -39.02 -4.23
C ILE A 267 13.80 -39.35 -5.19
N LEU A 268 12.97 -40.34 -4.87
CA LEU A 268 11.75 -40.65 -5.64
C LEU A 268 10.49 -40.23 -4.86
N PRO A 269 9.52 -39.54 -5.50
CA PRO A 269 9.61 -38.97 -6.85
C PRO A 269 10.67 -37.84 -6.89
N SER A 270 11.39 -37.70 -8.01
CA SER A 270 12.40 -36.64 -8.15
C SER A 270 11.77 -35.26 -8.30
N CYS A 271 10.55 -35.24 -8.81
CA CYS A 271 9.78 -34.03 -9.07
C CYS A 271 8.72 -33.79 -8.01
N ILE A 272 8.32 -32.53 -7.87
CA ILE A 272 7.09 -32.14 -7.18
C ILE A 272 6.10 -31.59 -8.20
N THR A 273 4.83 -31.54 -7.81
CA THR A 273 3.79 -30.88 -8.60
C THR A 273 3.14 -29.86 -7.69
N CYS A 274 3.21 -28.60 -8.09
CA CYS A 274 2.48 -27.54 -7.41
C CYS A 274 1.09 -27.39 -8.01
N PRO A 275 0.10 -27.00 -7.20
CA PRO A 275 -1.23 -26.64 -7.69
C PRO A 275 -1.19 -25.40 -8.59
#